data_AF-A0A921QZQ5-F1
#
_entry.id   AF-A0A921QZQ5-F1
#
_cell.length_a   1.000
_cell.length_b   1.000
_cell.length_c   1.000
_cell.angle_alpha   90.00
_cell.angle_beta   90.00
_cell.angle_gamma   90.00
#
_symmetry.space_group_name_H-M   'P 1'
#
loop_
_entity.id
_entity.type
_entity.pdbx_description
1 polymer ?
#
loop_
_entity_poly.entity_id
_entity_poly.type
_entity_poly.pdbx_seq_one_letter_code
_entity_poly.pdbx_strand_id
1 'polypeptide(L)'
;MRATDFVVAYKRLPKREIEFIVAHVRIPFESTFAYKGMIADSSTTREDLDREAAEHNEAEESFARFHDEVRREYEATGFFKVDDDYITQRVKKEEMIHKAWSTMFDESDLQELVFGYQSDFDDLEDDMNDDVSLLFYQ
;
A
#
# COMPACT_ATOMS: atom_id res chain seq x y z
N MET A 1 -2.44 17.66 3.67
CA MET A 1 -3.00 16.95 4.83
C MET A 1 -2.56 15.50 4.73
N ARG A 2 -2.02 14.90 5.81
CA ARG A 2 -1.60 13.49 5.77
C ARG A 2 -2.82 12.58 5.66
N ALA A 3 -2.64 11.38 5.11
CA ALA A 3 -3.74 10.44 4.94
C ALA A 3 -4.37 10.04 6.28
N THR A 4 -3.57 9.91 7.34
CA THR A 4 -4.07 9.61 8.69
C THR A 4 -4.83 10.79 9.30
N ASP A 5 -4.40 12.04 9.09
CA ASP A 5 -5.16 13.22 9.51
C ASP A 5 -6.55 13.24 8.85
N PHE A 6 -6.64 12.92 7.56
CA PHE A 6 -7.91 12.80 6.84
C PHE A 6 -8.79 11.70 7.45
N VAL A 7 -8.23 10.52 7.70
CA VAL A 7 -8.96 9.38 8.25
C VAL A 7 -9.48 9.68 9.66
N VAL A 8 -8.69 10.31 10.51
CA VAL A 8 -9.11 10.75 11.86
C VAL A 8 -10.22 11.80 11.77
N ALA A 9 -10.10 12.78 10.88
CA ALA A 9 -11.05 13.88 10.77
C ALA A 9 -12.40 13.46 10.16
N TYR A 10 -12.37 12.58 9.15
CA TYR A 10 -13.55 12.24 8.34
C TYR A 10 -14.08 10.82 8.57
N LYS A 11 -13.38 9.99 9.34
CA LYS A 11 -13.72 8.58 9.61
C LYS A 11 -14.02 7.76 8.35
N ARG A 12 -13.27 8.03 7.29
CA ARG A 12 -13.39 7.36 5.99
C ARG A 12 -12.05 7.34 5.27
N LEU A 13 -11.86 6.40 4.35
CA LEU A 13 -10.66 6.34 3.53
C LEU A 13 -10.60 7.50 2.51
N PRO A 14 -9.41 8.05 2.23
CA PRO A 14 -9.19 8.95 1.10
C PRO A 14 -9.48 8.23 -0.23
N LYS A 15 -9.96 8.97 -1.23
CA LYS A 15 -10.28 8.41 -2.56
C LYS A 15 -9.09 7.66 -3.19
N ARG A 16 -7.89 8.27 -3.16
CA ARG A 16 -6.66 7.67 -3.69
C ARG A 16 -6.35 6.31 -3.04
N GLU A 17 -6.65 6.14 -1.76
CA GLU A 17 -6.42 4.88 -1.05
C GLU A 17 -7.44 3.82 -1.45
N ILE A 18 -8.71 4.21 -1.64
CA ILE A 18 -9.74 3.33 -2.19
C ILE A 18 -9.34 2.87 -3.60
N GLU A 19 -8.90 3.78 -4.46
CA GLU A 19 -8.44 3.47 -5.81
C GLU A 19 -7.25 2.50 -5.79
N PHE A 20 -6.28 2.71 -4.90
CA PHE A 20 -5.16 1.79 -4.71
C PHE A 20 -5.62 0.40 -4.27
N ILE A 21 -6.52 0.32 -3.27
CA ILE A 21 -7.05 -0.96 -2.77
C ILE A 21 -7.78 -1.70 -3.90
N VAL A 22 -8.66 -1.01 -4.63
CA VAL A 22 -9.46 -1.57 -5.72
C VAL A 22 -8.61 -1.99 -6.92
N ALA A 23 -7.48 -1.33 -7.15
CA ALA A 23 -6.53 -1.69 -8.21
C ALA A 23 -5.62 -2.86 -7.85
N HIS A 24 -5.64 -3.36 -6.61
CA HIS A 24 -4.76 -4.45 -6.17
C HIS A 24 -5.01 -5.73 -6.95
N VAL A 25 -3.93 -6.30 -7.47
CA VAL A 25 -3.93 -7.61 -8.13
C VAL A 25 -3.14 -8.55 -7.25
N ARG A 26 -3.72 -9.72 -6.96
CA ARG A 26 -3.04 -10.75 -6.18
C ARG A 26 -1.73 -11.15 -6.82
N ILE A 27 -0.65 -11.13 -6.04
CA ILE A 27 0.69 -11.51 -6.50
C ILE A 27 1.08 -12.84 -5.85
N PRO A 28 1.59 -13.83 -6.62
CA PRO A 28 2.16 -15.05 -6.04
C PRO A 28 3.39 -14.74 -5.19
N PHE A 29 3.58 -15.47 -4.09
CA PHE A 29 4.72 -15.27 -3.19
C PHE A 29 6.06 -15.31 -3.92
N GLU A 30 6.21 -16.22 -4.89
CA GLU A 30 7.43 -16.42 -5.68
C GLU A 30 7.80 -15.20 -6.55
N SER A 31 6.85 -14.29 -6.77
CA SER A 31 7.07 -13.06 -7.53
C SER A 31 7.52 -11.88 -6.64
N THR A 32 7.49 -12.04 -5.32
CA THR A 32 7.82 -10.99 -4.35
C THR A 32 9.33 -10.80 -4.15
N PHE A 33 9.73 -9.62 -3.67
CA PHE A 33 11.11 -9.38 -3.23
C PHE A 33 11.49 -10.21 -2.00
N ALA A 34 10.53 -10.52 -1.12
CA ALA A 34 10.75 -11.38 0.03
C ALA A 34 11.24 -12.77 -0.40
N TYR A 35 10.54 -13.41 -1.34
CA TYR A 35 10.96 -14.70 -1.91
C TYR A 35 12.37 -14.62 -2.52
N LYS A 36 12.64 -13.58 -3.33
CA LYS A 36 13.98 -13.36 -3.94
C LYS A 36 15.08 -13.22 -2.89
N GLY A 37 14.81 -12.51 -1.79
CA GLY A 37 15.73 -12.37 -0.67
C GLY A 37 15.99 -13.71 0.03
N MET A 38 14.93 -14.47 0.29
CA MET A 38 15.03 -15.78 0.95
C MET A 38 15.81 -16.79 0.12
N ILE A 39 15.56 -16.91 -1.19
CA ILE A 39 16.31 -17.85 -2.04
C ILE A 39 17.77 -17.43 -2.26
N ALA A 40 18.09 -16.15 -2.10
CA ALA A 40 19.46 -15.65 -2.17
C ALA A 40 20.25 -15.97 -0.88
N ASP A 41 19.56 -16.15 0.24
CA ASP A 41 20.15 -16.58 1.50
C ASP A 41 20.31 -18.10 1.55
N SER A 42 21.55 -18.56 1.53
CA SER A 42 21.90 -19.99 1.59
C SER A 42 21.48 -20.71 2.88
N SER A 43 21.12 -19.96 3.93
CA SER A 43 20.64 -20.51 5.20
C SER A 43 19.12 -20.77 5.22
N THR A 44 18.38 -20.22 4.24
CA THR A 44 16.94 -20.40 4.11
C THR A 44 16.59 -21.86 3.85
N THR A 45 15.74 -22.43 4.71
CA THR A 45 15.25 -23.79 4.53
C THR A 45 13.97 -23.83 3.71
N ARG A 46 13.59 -25.04 3.25
CA ARG A 46 12.30 -25.24 2.59
C ARG A 46 11.13 -24.94 3.54
N GLU A 47 11.27 -25.28 4.82
CA GLU A 47 10.26 -25.00 5.85
C GLU A 47 10.06 -23.49 6.05
N ASP A 48 11.14 -22.69 5.99
CA ASP A 48 11.04 -21.23 6.06
C ASP A 48 10.27 -20.66 4.87
N LEU A 49 10.57 -21.14 3.65
CA LEU A 49 9.85 -20.73 2.44
C LEU A 49 8.37 -21.12 2.49
N ASP A 50 8.04 -22.32 2.99
CA ASP A 50 6.65 -22.77 3.10
C ASP A 50 5.88 -21.99 4.16
N ARG A 51 6.52 -21.63 5.29
CA ARG A 51 5.93 -20.75 6.30
C ARG A 51 5.63 -19.37 5.72
N GLU A 52 6.62 -18.73 5.09
CA GLU A 52 6.46 -17.40 4.51
C GLU A 52 5.40 -17.40 3.39
N ALA A 53 5.37 -18.45 2.54
CA ALA A 53 4.36 -18.61 1.52
C ALA A 53 2.94 -18.75 2.11
N ALA A 54 2.80 -19.44 3.25
CA ALA A 54 1.52 -19.55 3.94
C ALA A 54 1.06 -18.20 4.51
N GLU A 55 1.96 -17.47 5.18
CA GLU A 55 1.68 -16.13 5.72
C GLU A 55 1.32 -15.13 4.61
N HIS A 56 2.07 -15.14 3.49
CA HIS A 56 1.77 -14.33 2.32
C HIS A 56 0.38 -14.64 1.75
N ASN A 57 0.04 -15.93 1.60
CA ASN A 57 -1.27 -16.32 1.09
C ASN A 57 -2.41 -15.93 2.02
N GLU A 58 -2.23 -16.07 3.34
CA GLU A 58 -3.22 -15.63 4.32
C GLU A 58 -3.42 -14.10 4.25
N ALA A 59 -2.33 -13.34 4.09
CA ALA A 59 -2.39 -11.89 3.92
C ALA A 59 -3.14 -11.50 2.63
N GLU A 60 -2.83 -12.13 1.50
CA GLU A 60 -3.51 -11.91 0.22
C GLU A 60 -5.01 -12.29 0.28
N GLU A 61 -5.35 -13.38 0.97
CA GLU A 61 -6.75 -13.76 1.18
C GLU A 61 -7.51 -12.77 2.08
N SER A 62 -6.86 -12.28 3.13
CA SER A 62 -7.41 -11.24 3.99
C SER A 62 -7.61 -9.94 3.22
N PHE A 63 -6.62 -9.55 2.41
CA PHE A 63 -6.71 -8.37 1.58
C PHE A 63 -7.79 -8.49 0.51
N ALA A 64 -7.98 -9.67 -0.10
CA ALA A 64 -9.05 -9.91 -1.07
C ALA A 64 -10.44 -9.69 -0.46
N ARG A 65 -10.66 -10.13 0.79
CA ARG A 65 -11.91 -9.87 1.52
C ARG A 65 -12.13 -8.38 1.75
N PHE A 66 -11.08 -7.68 2.17
CA PHE A 66 -11.12 -6.23 2.40
C PHE A 66 -11.34 -5.44 1.10
N HIS A 67 -10.66 -5.83 0.01
CA HIS A 67 -10.88 -5.30 -1.34
C HIS A 67 -12.35 -5.41 -1.74
N ASP A 68 -12.94 -6.59 -1.56
CA ASP A 68 -14.33 -6.82 -1.91
C ASP A 68 -15.29 -5.97 -1.09
N GLU A 69 -15.03 -5.82 0.21
CA GLU A 69 -15.78 -4.95 1.11
C GLU A 69 -15.71 -3.48 0.67
N VAL A 70 -14.50 -2.98 0.45
CA VAL A 70 -14.23 -1.59 0.03
C VAL A 70 -14.90 -1.28 -1.29
N ARG A 71 -14.74 -2.16 -2.29
CA ARG A 71 -15.38 -2.01 -3.59
C ARG A 71 -16.89 -1.92 -3.46
N ARG A 72 -17.52 -2.85 -2.73
CA ARG A 72 -18.98 -2.91 -2.60
C ARG A 72 -19.56 -1.68 -1.91
N GLU A 73 -18.93 -1.22 -0.83
CA GLU A 73 -19.40 -0.05 -0.09
C GLU A 73 -19.14 1.25 -0.87
N TYR A 74 -18.01 1.35 -1.56
CA TYR A 74 -17.69 2.51 -2.39
C TYR A 74 -18.64 2.64 -3.58
N GLU A 75 -18.98 1.54 -4.26
CA GLU A 75 -19.98 1.53 -5.33
C GLU A 75 -21.37 1.96 -4.84
N ALA A 76 -21.72 1.60 -3.59
CA ALA A 76 -23.03 1.91 -3.02
C ALA A 76 -23.14 3.34 -2.46
N THR A 77 -22.07 3.88 -1.89
CA THR A 77 -22.12 5.12 -1.08
C THR A 77 -21.18 6.23 -1.57
N GLY A 78 -20.22 5.91 -2.43
CA GLY A 78 -19.18 6.83 -2.90
C GLY A 78 -18.06 7.08 -1.88
N PHE A 79 -18.00 6.34 -0.77
CA PHE A 79 -16.89 6.36 0.18
C PHE A 79 -16.80 5.01 0.92
N PHE A 80 -15.75 4.81 1.72
CA PHE A 80 -15.61 3.67 2.63
C PHE A 80 -15.43 4.17 4.06
N LYS A 81 -16.35 3.83 4.96
CA LYS A 81 -16.28 4.25 6.36
C LYS A 81 -15.33 3.34 7.13
N VAL A 82 -14.55 3.92 8.04
CA VAL A 82 -13.70 3.14 8.96
C VAL A 82 -14.16 3.30 10.40
N ASP A 83 -13.87 2.29 11.22
CA ASP A 83 -14.13 2.31 12.65
C ASP A 83 -12.95 2.89 13.46
N ASP A 84 -13.18 3.11 14.75
CA ASP A 84 -12.19 3.70 15.65
C ASP A 84 -11.00 2.76 15.92
N ASP A 85 -11.19 1.44 15.77
CA ASP A 85 -10.13 0.45 15.93
C ASP A 85 -9.15 0.51 14.76
N TYR A 86 -9.64 0.62 13.53
CA TYR A 86 -8.84 0.86 12.33
C TYR A 86 -8.06 2.16 12.45
N ILE A 87 -8.70 3.25 12.89
CA ILE A 87 -8.04 4.55 13.10
C ILE A 87 -6.92 4.41 14.13
N THR A 88 -7.18 3.74 15.25
CA THR A 88 -6.19 3.51 16.31
C THR A 88 -4.99 2.70 15.81
N GLN A 89 -5.24 1.63 15.06
CA GLN A 89 -4.17 0.80 14.48
C GLN A 89 -3.35 1.59 13.46
N ARG A 90 -3.99 2.41 12.63
CA ARG A 90 -3.33 3.25 11.64
C ARG A 90 -2.40 4.27 12.28
N VAL A 91 -2.87 5.00 13.30
CA VAL A 91 -2.05 5.97 14.05
C VAL A 91 -0.84 5.28 14.67
N LYS A 92 -1.04 4.14 15.35
CA LYS A 92 0.07 3.37 15.94
C LYS A 92 1.08 2.92 14.89
N LYS A 93 0.62 2.44 13.74
CA LYS A 93 1.50 1.97 12.66
C LYS A 93 2.32 3.13 12.08
N GLU A 94 1.71 4.30 11.86
CA GLU A 94 2.43 5.49 11.38
C GLU A 94 3.48 5.97 12.41
N GLU A 95 3.15 5.98 13.70
CA GLU A 95 4.12 6.31 14.76
C GLU A 95 5.28 5.31 14.81
N MET A 96 5.00 4.00 14.71
CA MET A 96 6.04 2.97 14.68
C MET A 96 6.94 3.10 13.46
N ILE A 97 6.35 3.35 12.28
CA ILE A 97 7.06 3.62 11.04
C ILE A 97 7.95 4.84 11.24
N HIS A 98 7.40 6.01 11.58
CA HIS A 98 8.18 7.23 11.81
C HIS A 98 9.32 7.02 12.81
N LYS A 99 9.06 6.32 13.93
CA LYS A 99 10.10 6.03 14.92
C LYS A 99 11.20 5.13 14.37
N ALA A 100 10.86 4.08 13.62
CA ALA A 100 11.84 3.21 12.99
C ALA A 100 12.68 3.99 11.98
N TRP A 101 12.05 4.84 11.17
CA TRP A 101 12.73 5.67 10.18
C TRP A 101 13.64 6.72 10.80
N SER A 102 13.21 7.47 11.83
CA SER A 102 14.06 8.43 12.55
C SER A 102 15.22 7.78 13.32
N THR A 103 15.18 6.46 13.54
CA THR A 103 16.29 5.72 14.14
C THR A 103 17.29 5.24 13.09
N MET A 104 16.87 5.07 11.83
CA MET A 104 17.69 4.55 10.74
C MET A 104 18.30 5.64 9.84
N PHE A 105 17.73 6.85 9.81
CA PHE A 105 18.14 7.94 8.92
C PHE A 105 18.09 9.31 9.63
N ASP A 106 18.99 10.22 9.28
CA ASP A 106 18.96 11.62 9.74
C ASP A 106 17.90 12.44 8.96
N GLU A 107 17.43 13.56 9.54
CA GLU A 107 16.31 14.36 9.00
C GLU A 107 16.46 14.82 7.54
N SER A 108 17.69 14.96 7.03
CA SER A 108 17.97 15.32 5.63
C SER A 108 17.64 14.21 4.64
N ASP A 109 17.91 12.97 5.02
CA ASP A 109 17.68 11.78 4.17
C ASP A 109 16.18 11.42 4.15
N LEU A 110 15.46 11.83 5.20
CA LEU A 110 14.01 11.68 5.31
C LEU A 110 13.25 12.64 4.38
N GLN A 111 13.75 13.85 4.12
CA GLN A 111 13.10 14.76 3.17
C GLN A 111 13.28 14.26 1.72
N GLU A 112 14.47 13.83 1.33
CA GLU A 112 14.73 13.39 -0.06
C GLU A 112 13.95 12.11 -0.43
N LEU A 113 13.70 11.20 0.52
CA LEU A 113 12.91 9.98 0.29
C LEU A 113 11.39 10.16 0.45
N VAL A 114 10.92 11.01 1.37
CA VAL A 114 9.48 11.35 1.45
C VAL A 114 9.05 12.17 0.24
N PHE A 115 9.91 13.05 -0.27
CA PHE A 115 9.70 13.71 -1.56
C PHE A 115 10.00 12.78 -2.74
N GLY A 116 10.94 11.83 -2.66
CA GLY A 116 11.26 10.88 -3.73
C GLY A 116 10.18 9.83 -3.99
N TYR A 117 9.53 9.31 -2.95
CA TYR A 117 8.32 8.46 -3.13
C TYR A 117 7.09 9.24 -3.57
N GLN A 118 7.09 10.57 -3.42
CA GLN A 118 6.08 11.46 -4.00
C GLN A 118 6.45 11.88 -5.43
N SER A 119 7.73 12.14 -5.74
CA SER A 119 8.19 12.60 -7.06
C SER A 119 8.39 11.48 -8.06
N ASP A 120 8.82 10.27 -7.65
CA ASP A 120 8.88 9.11 -8.55
C ASP A 120 7.47 8.63 -8.97
N PHE A 121 6.42 9.13 -8.32
CA PHE A 121 5.02 8.90 -8.71
C PHE A 121 4.42 10.10 -9.47
N ASP A 122 4.89 11.32 -9.22
CA ASP A 122 4.53 12.51 -10.02
C ASP A 122 5.20 12.46 -11.41
N ASP A 123 6.41 11.89 -11.54
CA ASP A 123 7.09 11.65 -12.82
C ASP A 123 6.42 10.53 -13.66
N LEU A 124 5.57 9.70 -13.05
CA LEU A 124 4.72 8.73 -13.74
C LEU A 124 3.36 9.33 -14.19
N GLU A 125 2.97 10.50 -13.67
CA GLU A 125 1.78 11.22 -14.16
C GLU A 125 2.07 11.98 -15.47
N ASP A 126 3.31 12.43 -15.70
CA ASP A 126 3.69 13.07 -16.96
C ASP A 126 3.78 12.05 -18.12
N ASP A 127 4.29 10.83 -17.87
CA ASP A 127 4.43 9.80 -18.92
C ASP A 127 3.10 9.07 -19.26
N MET A 128 2.07 9.16 -18.40
CA MET A 128 0.73 8.63 -18.70
C MET A 128 -0.24 9.67 -19.27
N ASN A 129 0.11 10.95 -19.31
CA ASN A 129 -0.75 11.98 -19.91
C ASN A 129 -0.52 12.17 -21.42
N ASP A 130 0.60 11.69 -21.96
CA ASP A 130 0.87 11.80 -23.40
C ASP A 130 0.17 10.71 -24.24
N ASP A 131 -0.23 9.56 -23.65
CA ASP A 131 -0.78 8.42 -24.41
C ASP A 131 -2.31 8.25 -24.33
N VAL A 132 -3.02 9.07 -23.54
CA VAL A 132 -4.51 9.02 -23.45
C VAL A 132 -5.19 10.08 -24.33
N SER A 133 -4.42 10.92 -25.03
CA SER A 133 -4.94 11.94 -25.94
C SER A 133 -5.25 11.47 -27.37
N LEU A 134 -4.93 10.21 -27.74
CA LEU A 134 -5.04 9.71 -29.12
C LEU A 134 -6.12 8.65 -29.39
N LEU A 135 -7.02 8.34 -28.46
CA LEU A 135 -8.08 7.33 -28.67
C LEU A 135 -9.53 7.85 -28.62
N PHE A 136 -9.74 9.17 -28.74
CA PHE A 136 -11.10 9.74 -28.85
C PHE A 136 -11.34 10.67 -30.05
N TYR A 137 -10.59 10.52 -31.15
CA TYR A 137 -11.02 11.03 -32.46
C TYR A 137 -10.61 10.08 -33.59
N GLN A 138 -11.49 9.15 -33.95
CA GLN A 138 -11.92 8.86 -35.33
C GLN A 138 -13.05 7.84 -35.36
#